data_AF-T5AHT3-F1
#
_entry.id   AF-T5AHT3-F1
#
_cell.length_a   1.000
_cell.length_b   1.000
_cell.length_c   1.000
_cell.angle_alpha   90.00
_cell.angle_beta   90.00
_cell.angle_gamma   90.00
#
_symmetry.space_group_name_H-M   'P 1'
#
loop_
_entity.id
_entity.type
_entity.pdbx_description
1 polymer ?
#
loop_
_entity_poly.entity_id
_entity_poly.type
_entity_poly.pdbx_seq_one_letter_code
_entity_poly.pdbx_strand_id
1 'polypeptide(L)'
;MTDVNVAEPESYISEDEDAKTPTTESKPPAAGERRRQLVRQGIDSGILAVLDCKFHRGNKTYTFLDASGPEFLDAKTGQPAYDVLTAFMTAMDLHYHLKVDKMRLFEILGWKFECRECREIKFPAEYENTIFVFYDAERRPSWLMSSGPCVACKERASQSKPAHVPYKASYRDPPLTYKCNYRARWT
;
A
#
# COMPACT_ATOMS: atom_id res chain seq x y z
N MET A 1 53.75 -68.27 29.68
CA MET A 1 53.99 -67.05 28.90
C MET A 1 52.63 -66.44 28.63
N THR A 2 52.30 -65.44 29.43
CA THR A 2 51.07 -64.66 29.41
C THR A 2 51.32 -63.46 28.52
N ASP A 3 50.51 -63.28 27.47
CA ASP A 3 50.40 -62.01 26.79
C ASP A 3 48.95 -61.55 26.81
N VAL A 4 48.84 -60.26 27.05
CA VAL A 4 47.76 -59.56 27.72
C VAL A 4 46.92 -58.84 26.66
N ASN A 5 45.60 -58.88 26.87
CA ASN A 5 44.60 -58.03 26.21
C ASN A 5 44.97 -56.55 26.34
N VAL A 6 44.94 -55.80 25.25
CA VAL A 6 44.61 -54.38 25.28
C VAL A 6 43.59 -54.11 24.17
N ALA A 7 42.36 -53.86 24.61
CA ALA A 7 41.30 -53.24 23.86
C ALA A 7 41.40 -51.71 23.98
N GLU A 8 40.58 -51.03 23.16
CA GLU A 8 40.14 -49.62 23.23
C GLU A 8 40.90 -48.57 22.39
N PRO A 9 40.25 -47.45 21.99
CA PRO A 9 38.83 -47.29 21.64
C PRO A 9 38.57 -46.40 20.40
N GLU A 10 37.29 -46.37 20.04
CA GLU A 10 36.61 -45.45 19.15
C GLU A 10 36.94 -43.96 19.42
N SER A 11 37.08 -43.17 18.35
CA SER A 11 36.89 -41.70 18.41
C SER A 11 35.82 -41.37 17.36
N TYR A 12 34.57 -41.32 17.80
CA TYR A 12 33.85 -40.11 18.24
C TYR A 12 33.55 -39.16 17.08
N ILE A 13 32.31 -39.30 16.59
CA ILE A 13 31.61 -38.28 15.82
C ILE A 13 31.20 -37.18 16.82
N SER A 14 31.55 -35.93 16.53
CA SER A 14 30.96 -34.72 17.13
C SER A 14 30.65 -33.81 15.93
N GLU A 15 29.38 -33.69 15.56
CA GLU A 15 28.42 -32.69 16.07
C GLU A 15 28.69 -31.28 15.53
N ASP A 16 27.58 -30.72 15.10
CA ASP A 16 27.32 -29.45 14.45
C ASP A 16 27.87 -28.20 15.17
N GLU A 17 27.57 -27.03 14.58
CA GLU A 17 27.88 -25.66 15.01
C GLU A 17 29.21 -25.13 14.42
N ASP A 18 29.26 -24.13 13.53
CA ASP A 18 28.43 -22.96 13.35
C ASP A 18 28.43 -22.56 11.87
N ALA A 19 27.34 -22.85 11.15
CA ALA A 19 27.02 -22.10 9.94
C ALA A 19 26.52 -20.71 10.37
N LYS A 20 27.47 -19.86 10.81
CA LYS A 20 27.23 -18.45 11.09
C LYS A 20 26.84 -17.77 9.78
N THR A 21 25.54 -17.82 9.48
CA THR A 21 24.93 -17.13 8.36
C THR A 21 25.19 -15.64 8.58
N PRO A 22 25.99 -14.96 7.73
CA PRO A 22 26.14 -13.53 7.86
C PRO A 22 24.84 -12.92 7.32
N THR A 23 23.90 -12.64 8.23
CA THR A 23 22.77 -11.75 7.93
C THR A 23 23.35 -10.36 7.71
N THR A 24 23.85 -10.14 6.50
CA THR A 24 24.32 -8.85 6.04
C THR A 24 23.05 -8.02 5.91
N GLU A 25 22.76 -7.18 6.91
CA GLU A 25 21.84 -6.06 6.78
C GLU A 25 22.40 -5.20 5.63
N SER A 26 21.93 -5.52 4.43
CA SER A 26 22.35 -4.87 3.22
C SER A 26 21.71 -3.50 3.24
N LYS A 27 22.55 -2.48 3.50
CA LYS A 27 22.17 -1.09 3.33
C LYS A 27 21.45 -0.95 1.99
N PRO A 28 20.26 -0.34 1.95
CA PRO A 28 19.50 -0.23 0.71
C PRO A 28 20.38 0.42 -0.38
N PRO A 29 20.35 -0.10 -1.62
CA PRO A 29 21.18 0.38 -2.70
C PRO A 29 20.99 1.90 -2.88
N ALA A 30 22.09 2.60 -3.20
CA ALA A 30 22.05 4.03 -3.45
C ALA A 30 21.00 4.36 -4.54
N ALA A 31 20.34 5.51 -4.45
CA ALA A 31 19.23 5.84 -5.35
C ALA A 31 19.55 5.70 -6.84
N GLY A 32 20.78 6.04 -7.26
CA GLY A 32 21.23 5.84 -8.64
C GLY A 32 21.27 4.37 -9.08
N GLU A 33 21.55 3.43 -8.18
CA GLU A 33 21.51 2.00 -8.46
C GLU A 33 20.07 1.47 -8.49
N ARG A 34 19.22 1.86 -7.54
CA ARG A 34 17.78 1.56 -7.58
C ARG A 34 17.13 2.08 -8.85
N ARG A 35 17.49 3.30 -9.27
CA ARG A 35 17.00 3.90 -10.51
C ARG A 35 17.33 3.03 -11.73
N ARG A 36 18.57 2.55 -11.83
CA ARG A 36 19.00 1.64 -12.91
C ARG A 36 18.27 0.30 -12.85
N GLN A 37 18.04 -0.23 -11.65
CA GLN A 37 17.30 -1.48 -11.47
C GLN A 37 15.84 -1.34 -11.94
N LEU A 38 15.17 -0.24 -11.58
CA LEU A 38 13.79 0.04 -12.02
C LEU A 38 13.68 0.16 -13.55
N VAL A 39 14.67 0.79 -14.20
CA VAL A 39 14.72 0.83 -15.68
C VAL A 39 14.84 -0.56 -16.28
N ARG A 40 15.73 -1.41 -15.74
CA ARG A 40 15.90 -2.80 -16.21
C ARG A 40 14.66 -3.66 -15.99
N GLN A 41 13.87 -3.36 -14.97
CA GLN A 41 12.59 -4.01 -14.70
C GLN A 41 11.47 -3.51 -15.62
N GLY A 42 11.75 -2.57 -16.53
CA GLY A 42 10.75 -2.04 -17.46
C GLY A 42 9.70 -1.17 -16.79
N ILE A 43 10.04 -0.50 -15.68
CA ILE A 43 9.12 0.43 -15.02
C ILE A 43 8.77 1.58 -15.97
N ASP A 44 7.49 1.94 -15.97
CA ASP A 44 6.93 2.99 -16.82
C ASP A 44 7.69 4.32 -16.69
N SER A 45 7.87 4.99 -17.84
CA SER A 45 8.61 6.25 -17.91
C SER A 45 7.96 7.39 -17.12
N GLY A 46 6.63 7.38 -16.98
CA GLY A 46 5.89 8.34 -16.16
C GLY A 46 6.11 8.12 -14.67
N ILE A 47 6.11 6.86 -14.21
CA ILE A 47 6.50 6.51 -12.84
C ILE A 47 7.92 6.99 -12.56
N LEU A 48 8.86 6.72 -13.48
CA LEU A 48 10.25 7.13 -13.33
C LEU A 48 10.41 8.66 -13.29
N ALA A 49 9.66 9.40 -14.10
CA ALA A 49 9.68 10.87 -14.10
C ALA A 49 9.23 11.45 -12.76
N VAL A 50 8.17 10.89 -12.16
CA VAL A 50 7.73 11.30 -10.82
C VAL A 50 8.78 10.94 -9.77
N LEU A 51 9.36 9.74 -9.83
CA LEU A 51 10.40 9.31 -8.88
C LEU A 51 11.66 10.19 -8.92
N ASP A 52 11.99 10.75 -10.08
CA ASP A 52 13.13 11.64 -10.29
C ASP A 52 12.86 13.09 -9.90
N CYS A 53 11.60 13.45 -9.62
CA CYS A 53 11.27 14.79 -9.17
C CYS A 53 11.99 15.11 -7.86
N LYS A 54 12.52 16.34 -7.79
CA LYS A 54 13.27 16.81 -6.65
C LYS A 54 12.37 17.56 -5.67
N PHE A 55 12.65 17.39 -4.39
CA PHE A 55 12.06 18.19 -3.33
C PHE A 55 13.12 18.58 -2.30
N HIS A 56 12.81 19.61 -1.52
CA HIS A 56 13.69 20.14 -0.48
C HIS A 56 13.18 19.76 0.91
N ARG A 57 14.10 19.34 1.77
CA ARG A 57 13.82 19.08 3.20
C ARG A 57 14.97 19.64 4.03
N GLY A 58 14.71 20.69 4.78
CA GLY A 58 15.76 21.52 5.38
C GLY A 58 16.67 22.10 4.30
N ASN A 59 17.99 21.95 4.46
CA ASN A 59 19.00 22.46 3.52
C ASN A 59 19.45 21.42 2.47
N LYS A 60 18.74 20.30 2.35
CA LYS A 60 19.10 19.20 1.45
C LYS A 60 18.04 19.02 0.37
N THR A 61 18.48 18.53 -0.79
CA THR A 61 17.63 18.21 -1.94
C THR A 61 17.62 16.69 -2.12
N TYR A 62 16.44 16.14 -2.31
CA TYR A 62 16.20 14.71 -2.44
C TYR A 62 15.33 14.43 -3.67
N THR A 63 15.34 13.20 -4.14
CA THR A 63 14.36 12.67 -5.11
C THR A 63 13.28 11.85 -4.41
N PHE A 64 12.13 11.65 -5.03
CA PHE A 64 11.12 10.75 -4.44
C PHE A 64 11.59 9.30 -4.36
N LEU A 65 12.55 8.88 -5.19
CA LEU A 65 13.20 7.58 -5.00
C LEU A 65 13.93 7.49 -3.66
N ASP A 66 14.58 8.57 -3.21
CA ASP A 66 15.18 8.65 -1.86
C ASP A 66 14.11 8.58 -0.76
N ALA A 67 12.92 9.14 -1.02
CA ALA A 67 11.79 9.18 -0.09
C ALA A 67 11.13 7.81 0.22
N SER A 68 11.67 6.73 -0.33
CA SER A 68 11.35 5.35 0.07
C SER A 68 12.22 4.83 1.21
N GLY A 69 13.23 5.59 1.62
CA GLY A 69 14.10 5.29 2.75
C GLY A 69 13.37 5.46 4.10
N PRO A 70 13.78 4.71 5.13
CA PRO A 70 13.15 4.74 6.46
C PRO A 70 13.18 6.12 7.13
N GLU A 71 14.10 7.01 6.76
CA GLU A 71 14.21 8.37 7.28
C GLU A 71 13.10 9.33 6.78
N PHE A 72 12.38 8.94 5.73
CA PHE A 72 11.26 9.70 5.17
C PHE A 72 9.90 9.17 5.60
N LEU A 73 9.86 7.99 6.22
CA LEU A 73 8.65 7.31 6.63
C LEU A 73 8.50 7.32 8.14
N ASP A 74 7.28 7.52 8.61
CA ASP A 74 6.98 7.26 10.01
C ASP A 74 7.11 5.76 10.31
N ALA A 75 7.86 5.41 11.36
CA ALA A 75 8.18 4.02 11.67
C ALA A 75 6.96 3.17 12.05
N LYS A 76 5.88 3.78 12.56
CA LYS A 76 4.66 3.07 12.96
C LYS A 76 3.71 2.88 11.79
N THR A 77 3.57 3.92 10.96
CA THR A 77 2.55 3.98 9.92
C THR A 77 3.11 3.66 8.53
N GLY A 78 4.41 3.77 8.32
CA GLY A 78 5.01 3.69 6.98
C GLY A 78 4.49 4.78 6.02
N GLN A 79 3.90 5.87 6.55
CA GLN A 79 3.48 7.02 5.76
C GLN A 79 4.60 8.07 5.71
N PRO A 80 4.74 8.78 4.58
CA PRO A 80 5.66 9.91 4.49
C PRO A 80 5.23 11.04 5.42
N ALA A 81 6.19 11.90 5.78
CA ALA A 81 5.90 13.17 6.44
C ALA A 81 5.09 14.11 5.54
N TYR A 82 4.38 15.06 6.15
CA TYR A 82 3.47 15.97 5.45
C TYR A 82 4.17 16.78 4.35
N ASP A 83 5.35 17.33 4.63
CA ASP A 83 6.17 18.09 3.68
C ASP A 83 6.52 17.27 2.42
N VAL A 84 6.90 16.01 2.61
CA VAL A 84 7.19 15.07 1.52
C VAL A 84 5.93 14.79 0.72
N LEU A 85 4.79 14.58 1.38
CA LEU A 85 3.52 14.32 0.72
C LEU A 85 3.03 15.52 -0.12
N THR A 86 3.13 16.73 0.40
CA THR A 86 2.76 17.96 -0.34
C THR A 86 3.62 18.14 -1.58
N ALA A 87 4.94 17.94 -1.45
CA ALA A 87 5.84 17.99 -2.60
C ALA A 87 5.49 16.89 -3.63
N PHE A 88 5.13 15.70 -3.16
CA PHE A 88 4.73 14.59 -4.02
C PHE A 88 3.45 14.89 -4.80
N MET A 89 2.43 15.46 -4.14
CA MET A 89 1.19 15.86 -4.81
C MET A 89 1.47 16.90 -5.91
N THR A 90 2.35 17.86 -5.64
CA THR A 90 2.78 18.85 -6.64
C THR A 90 3.46 18.17 -7.83
N ALA A 91 4.35 17.20 -7.58
CA ALA A 91 5.01 16.44 -8.65
C ALA A 91 4.02 15.61 -9.47
N MET A 92 3.03 14.98 -8.83
CA MET A 92 1.96 14.24 -9.51
C MET A 92 1.12 15.15 -10.41
N ASP A 93 0.83 16.38 -9.98
CA ASP A 93 0.07 17.35 -10.77
C ASP A 93 0.86 17.82 -12.00
N LEU A 94 2.17 18.07 -11.86
CA LEU A 94 3.06 18.39 -12.98
C LEU A 94 3.11 17.27 -14.03
N HIS A 95 3.00 16.02 -13.58
CA HIS A 95 3.04 14.82 -14.42
C HIS A 95 1.66 14.21 -14.68
N TYR A 96 0.56 14.95 -14.45
CA TYR A 96 -0.80 14.44 -14.58
C TYR A 96 -1.10 13.82 -15.97
N HIS A 97 -0.52 14.41 -17.01
CA HIS A 97 -0.66 13.97 -18.40
C HIS A 97 -0.07 12.57 -18.69
N LEU A 98 0.80 12.05 -17.82
CA LEU A 98 1.48 10.77 -18.03
C LEU A 98 0.66 9.55 -17.59
N LYS A 99 -0.56 9.74 -17.06
CA LYS A 99 -1.46 8.66 -16.61
C LYS A 99 -0.76 7.60 -15.74
N VAL A 100 0.09 8.09 -14.83
CA VAL A 100 0.94 7.27 -13.97
C VAL A 100 0.10 6.24 -13.19
N ASP A 101 0.54 4.98 -13.22
CA ASP A 101 0.00 3.94 -12.33
C ASP A 101 0.42 4.24 -10.88
N LYS A 102 -0.53 4.84 -10.16
CA LYS A 102 -0.36 5.24 -8.76
C LYS A 102 -0.09 4.05 -7.85
N MET A 103 -0.73 2.91 -8.09
CA MET A 103 -0.55 1.72 -7.24
C MET A 103 0.90 1.26 -7.33
N ARG A 104 1.41 1.10 -8.55
CA ARG A 104 2.80 0.68 -8.78
C ARG A 104 3.80 1.70 -8.25
N LEU A 105 3.53 2.99 -8.40
CA LEU A 105 4.36 4.06 -7.84
C LEU A 105 4.45 3.97 -6.30
N PHE A 106 3.33 3.78 -5.61
CA PHE A 106 3.32 3.65 -4.15
C PHE A 106 3.99 2.37 -3.66
N GLU A 107 3.90 1.27 -4.41
CA GLU A 107 4.66 0.05 -4.10
C GLU A 107 6.17 0.29 -4.13
N ILE A 108 6.67 1.00 -5.15
CA ILE A 108 8.10 1.33 -5.27
C ILE A 108 8.55 2.23 -4.11
N LEU A 109 7.69 3.17 -3.73
CA LEU A 109 7.92 4.07 -2.60
C LEU A 109 7.82 3.38 -1.23
N GLY A 110 7.18 2.21 -1.17
CA GLY A 110 6.93 1.49 0.08
C GLY A 110 5.90 2.18 0.99
N TRP A 111 5.14 3.14 0.46
CA TRP A 111 4.20 3.94 1.24
C TRP A 111 2.93 3.16 1.55
N LYS A 112 2.47 3.25 2.80
CA LYS A 112 1.28 2.55 3.26
C LYS A 112 0.07 3.47 3.38
N PHE A 113 -1.12 2.89 3.37
CA PHE A 113 -2.39 3.59 3.41
C PHE A 113 -3.28 3.02 4.51
N GLU A 114 -4.02 3.88 5.19
CA GLU A 114 -5.10 3.45 6.07
C GLU A 114 -6.29 2.95 5.24
N CYS A 115 -6.79 1.76 5.56
CA CYS A 115 -8.04 1.25 5.03
C CYS A 115 -9.20 1.93 5.76
N ARG A 116 -10.09 2.59 5.01
CA ARG A 116 -11.24 3.30 5.62
C ARG A 116 -12.23 2.41 6.36
N GLU A 117 -12.31 1.12 6.01
CA GLU A 117 -13.23 0.16 6.62
C GLU A 117 -12.68 -0.45 7.91
N CYS A 118 -11.50 -1.06 7.87
CA CYS A 118 -10.90 -1.73 9.03
C CYS A 118 -9.94 -0.86 9.84
N ARG A 119 -9.61 0.35 9.39
CA ARG A 119 -8.69 1.30 10.05
C ARG A 119 -7.25 0.78 10.20
N GLU A 120 -6.91 -0.31 9.53
CA GLU A 120 -5.56 -0.87 9.49
C GLU A 120 -4.71 -0.20 8.42
N ILE A 121 -3.41 -0.13 8.68
CA ILE A 121 -2.41 0.37 7.75
C ILE A 121 -1.91 -0.78 6.87
N LYS A 122 -2.03 -0.61 5.56
CA LYS A 122 -1.79 -1.66 4.56
C LYS A 122 -0.95 -1.18 3.40
N PHE A 123 -0.28 -2.12 2.73
CA PHE A 123 0.46 -1.83 1.51
C PHE A 123 -0.51 -1.60 0.33
N PRO A 124 -0.08 -0.86 -0.72
CA PRO A 124 -0.91 -0.59 -1.89
C PRO A 124 -1.46 -1.86 -2.56
N ALA A 125 -0.65 -2.92 -2.60
CA ALA A 125 -1.00 -4.22 -3.17
C ALA A 125 -2.18 -4.92 -2.44
N GLU A 126 -2.52 -4.52 -1.21
CA GLU A 126 -3.68 -5.06 -0.48
C GLU A 126 -5.00 -4.38 -0.87
N TYR A 127 -4.97 -3.46 -1.83
CA TYR A 127 -6.12 -2.78 -2.37
C TYR A 127 -6.27 -3.07 -3.86
N GLU A 128 -7.50 -3.35 -4.28
CA GLU A 128 -7.84 -3.54 -5.70
C GLU A 128 -8.80 -2.44 -6.14
N ASN A 129 -8.64 -1.87 -7.33
CA ASN A 129 -9.58 -0.90 -7.92
C ASN A 129 -10.03 0.17 -6.91
N THR A 130 -9.06 0.83 -6.27
CA THR A 130 -9.29 1.77 -5.17
C THR A 130 -8.97 3.21 -5.55
N ILE A 131 -9.41 4.14 -4.72
CA ILE A 131 -9.03 5.55 -4.78
C ILE A 131 -8.09 5.81 -3.60
N PHE A 132 -6.88 6.29 -3.91
CA PHE A 132 -5.94 6.81 -2.92
C PHE A 132 -6.28 8.26 -2.60
N VAL A 133 -6.43 8.58 -1.31
CA VAL A 133 -6.81 9.90 -0.82
C VAL A 133 -5.75 10.43 0.12
N PHE A 134 -5.32 11.66 -0.15
CA PHE A 134 -4.34 12.40 0.63
C PHE A 134 -5.06 13.50 1.43
N TYR A 135 -4.72 13.63 2.70
CA TYR A 135 -5.26 14.65 3.60
C TYR A 135 -4.23 15.74 3.89
N ASP A 136 -4.71 16.97 4.02
CA ASP A 136 -3.93 18.10 4.52
C ASP A 136 -3.71 17.96 6.03
N ALA A 137 -2.55 18.40 6.53
CA ALA A 137 -2.24 18.49 7.96
C ALA A 137 -3.26 19.34 8.74
N GLU A 138 -3.90 20.33 8.11
CA GLU A 138 -4.92 21.18 8.77
C GLU A 138 -6.24 20.45 9.05
N ARG A 139 -6.55 19.41 8.27
CA ARG A 139 -7.71 18.55 8.49
C ARG A 139 -7.19 17.28 9.13
N ARG A 140 -7.19 17.19 10.46
CA ARG A 140 -6.83 15.99 11.24
C ARG A 140 -7.74 14.79 10.90
N PRO A 141 -7.29 13.79 10.14
CA PRO A 141 -7.28 12.45 10.68
C PRO A 141 -5.91 12.19 11.30
N SER A 142 -5.82 11.13 12.10
CA SER A 142 -4.56 10.58 12.58
C SER A 142 -3.61 10.10 11.47
N TRP A 143 -4.01 10.19 10.19
CA TRP A 143 -3.33 9.62 9.04
C TRP A 143 -3.40 10.58 7.86
N LEU A 144 -2.29 10.74 7.15
CA LEU A 144 -2.19 11.62 5.97
C LEU A 144 -2.68 10.93 4.71
N MET A 145 -2.68 9.59 4.70
CA MET A 145 -2.97 8.80 3.52
C MET A 145 -3.99 7.70 3.84
N SER A 146 -5.08 7.67 3.08
CA SER A 146 -6.11 6.63 3.17
C SER A 146 -6.46 6.08 1.80
N SER A 147 -7.09 4.92 1.80
CA SER A 147 -7.61 4.27 0.61
C SER A 147 -9.03 3.76 0.89
N GLY A 148 -9.74 3.36 -0.17
CA GLY A 148 -11.00 2.62 -0.06
C GLY A 148 -10.84 1.26 0.67
N PRO A 149 -11.87 0.41 0.63
CA PRO A 149 -11.83 -0.91 1.26
C PRO A 149 -10.67 -1.76 0.72
N CYS A 150 -9.90 -2.38 1.60
CA CYS A 150 -8.92 -3.39 1.21
C CYS A 150 -9.61 -4.66 0.68
N VAL A 151 -8.86 -5.51 -0.02
CA VAL A 151 -9.38 -6.76 -0.61
C VAL A 151 -10.10 -7.61 0.44
N ALA A 152 -9.48 -7.82 1.61
CA ALA A 152 -10.09 -8.59 2.70
C ALA A 152 -11.42 -7.99 3.21
N CYS A 153 -11.56 -6.66 3.25
CA CYS A 153 -12.83 -6.01 3.61
C CYS A 153 -13.88 -6.19 2.50
N LYS A 154 -13.49 -6.11 1.23
CA LYS A 154 -14.39 -6.34 0.09
C LYS A 154 -14.92 -7.77 0.05
N GLU A 155 -14.06 -8.75 0.31
CA GLU A 155 -14.44 -10.17 0.38
C GLU A 155 -15.43 -10.42 1.50
N ARG A 156 -15.14 -9.89 2.71
CA ARG A 156 -16.01 -10.03 3.87
C ARG A 156 -17.40 -9.42 3.63
N ALA A 157 -17.46 -8.25 2.98
CA ALA A 157 -18.71 -7.60 2.58
C ALA A 157 -19.48 -8.38 1.50
N SER A 158 -18.76 -9.08 0.61
CA SER A 158 -19.37 -9.89 -0.45
C SER A 158 -19.98 -11.18 0.11
N GLN A 159 -19.35 -11.76 1.13
CA GLN A 159 -19.84 -12.95 1.84
C GLN A 159 -20.99 -12.65 2.81
N SER A 160 -21.10 -11.42 3.31
CA SER A 160 -22.16 -10.99 4.23
C SER A 160 -23.43 -10.51 3.52
N LYS A 161 -23.48 -10.48 2.18
CA LYS A 161 -24.73 -10.24 1.46
C LYS A 161 -25.72 -11.35 1.81
N PRO A 162 -26.86 -11.06 2.47
CA PRO A 162 -27.86 -12.08 2.71
C PRO A 162 -28.30 -12.67 1.38
N ALA A 163 -28.43 -14.00 1.34
CA ALA A 163 -29.05 -14.69 0.21
C ALA A 163 -30.34 -13.93 -0.14
N HIS A 164 -30.47 -13.57 -1.41
CA HIS A 164 -31.62 -12.84 -1.95
C HIS A 164 -32.91 -13.55 -1.54
N VAL A 165 -33.56 -13.12 -0.45
CA VAL A 165 -34.89 -13.59 -0.11
C VAL A 165 -35.80 -12.95 -1.14
N PRO A 166 -36.44 -13.70 -2.05
CA PRO A 166 -37.39 -13.09 -2.98
C PRO A 166 -38.49 -12.46 -2.13
N TYR A 167 -38.57 -11.13 -2.17
CA TYR A 167 -39.64 -10.36 -1.55
C TYR A 167 -40.96 -10.82 -2.18
N LYS A 168 -41.71 -11.69 -1.49
CA LYS A 168 -43.09 -11.99 -1.86
C LYS A 168 -43.93 -10.76 -1.47
N ALA A 169 -44.12 -9.87 -2.42
CA ALA A 169 -45.08 -8.79 -2.30
C ALA A 169 -46.50 -9.38 -2.25
N SER A 170 -47.04 -9.60 -1.05
CA SER A 170 -48.48 -9.85 -0.86
C SER A 170 -49.18 -8.50 -0.82
N TYR A 171 -49.45 -7.91 -1.99
CA TYR A 171 -50.41 -6.80 -2.08
C TYR A 171 -51.83 -7.36 -2.07
N ARG A 172 -52.49 -7.31 -0.90
CA ARG A 172 -53.94 -7.09 -0.83
C ARG A 172 -54.12 -5.70 -0.25
N ASP A 173 -54.45 -4.74 -1.10
CA ASP A 173 -55.41 -3.67 -0.80
C ASP A 173 -55.70 -2.81 -2.05
N PRO A 174 -56.90 -2.20 -2.14
CA PRO A 174 -57.65 -1.95 -3.38
C PRO A 174 -57.21 -0.67 -4.13
N PRO A 175 -57.61 -0.51 -5.41
CA PRO A 175 -57.14 0.60 -6.24
C PRO A 175 -57.70 1.95 -5.77
N LEU A 176 -56.80 2.86 -5.38
CA LEU A 176 -57.09 4.29 -5.24
C LEU A 176 -57.23 4.90 -6.64
N THR A 177 -58.45 5.32 -6.98
CA THR A 177 -58.73 6.12 -8.17
C THR A 177 -58.27 7.55 -7.95
N TYR A 178 -57.21 7.98 -8.63
CA TYR A 178 -56.82 9.38 -8.68
C TYR A 178 -57.49 10.06 -9.88
N LYS A 179 -58.50 10.90 -9.62
CA LYS A 179 -59.00 11.89 -10.59
C LYS A 179 -57.94 12.97 -10.76
N CYS A 180 -57.34 13.03 -11.94
CA CYS A 180 -56.41 14.08 -12.35
C CYS A 180 -57.20 15.35 -12.68
N ASN A 181 -57.06 16.41 -11.89
CA ASN A 181 -57.54 17.76 -12.23
C ASN A 181 -56.33 18.63 -12.58
N TYR A 182 -55.96 18.64 -13.86
CA TYR A 182 -55.02 19.61 -14.41
C TYR A 182 -55.79 20.90 -14.73
N ARG A 183 -55.58 21.96 -13.93
CA ARG A 183 -55.94 23.33 -14.30
C ARG A 183 -54.65 24.04 -14.72
N ALA A 184 -54.39 24.08 -16.02
CA ALA A 184 -53.40 24.99 -16.59
C ALA A 184 -53.96 26.42 -16.52
N ARG A 185 -53.25 27.33 -15.84
CA ARG A 185 -53.47 28.78 -15.96
C ARG A 185 -52.30 29.35 -16.75
N TRP A 186 -52.61 29.84 -17.94
CA TRP A 186 -51.80 30.81 -18.67
C TRP A 186 -52.47 32.18 -18.53
N THR A 187 -51.71 33.16 -18.06
CA THR A 187 -51.75 34.58 -18.46
C THR A 187 -50.42 35.18 -18.09
#